data_AF-A0A243AK25-F1
#
_entry.id   AF-A0A243AK25-F1
#
_cell.length_a   1.000
_cell.length_b   1.000
_cell.length_c   1.000
_cell.angle_alpha   90.00
_cell.angle_beta   90.00
_cell.angle_gamma   90.00
#
_symmetry.space_group_name_H-M   'P 1'
#
loop_
_entity.id
_entity.type
_entity.pdbx_description
1 polymer ?
#
loop_
_entity_poly.entity_id
_entity_poly.type
_entity_poly.pdbx_seq_one_letter_code
_entity_poly.pdbx_strand_id
1 'polypeptide(L)'
;MLSVLISAIKGKICLPFLFKLNYNFTYLTIYKISKAFDKKAFVEMVLNNGSLPVKGIVPFNFARGTDEKDFEKVNGNLAKYDVNAAKESWKKAKQELGKGEAVLELLTSDNALAKRNAE
;
A
#
# COMPACT_ATOMS: atom_id res chain seq x y z
N MET A 1 5.49 15.07 -19.13
CA MET A 1 4.31 14.74 -19.97
C MET A 1 3.01 14.70 -19.16
N LEU A 2 2.97 14.05 -17.98
CA LEU A 2 1.79 14.05 -17.08
C LEU A 2 1.47 15.44 -16.50
N SER A 3 2.50 16.23 -16.17
CA SER A 3 2.35 17.61 -15.68
C SER A 3 1.70 18.56 -16.70
N VAL A 4 1.88 18.31 -17.99
CA VAL A 4 1.32 19.11 -19.09
C VAL A 4 -0.17 18.77 -19.29
N LEU A 5 -0.55 17.50 -19.15
CA LEU A 5 -1.96 17.08 -19.18
C LEU A 5 -2.78 17.69 -18.04
N ILE A 6 -2.21 17.73 -16.82
CA ILE A 6 -2.89 18.32 -15.66
C ILE A 6 -3.13 19.82 -15.86
N SER A 7 -2.18 20.54 -16.48
CA SER A 7 -2.35 21.96 -16.79
C SER A 7 -3.42 22.22 -17.85
N ALA A 8 -3.56 21.34 -18.85
CA ALA A 8 -4.55 21.48 -19.92
C ALA A 8 -6.00 21.20 -19.44
N ILE A 9 -6.16 20.43 -18.35
CA ILE A 9 -7.47 20.01 -17.83
C ILE A 9 -8.04 21.00 -16.80
N LYS A 10 -7.19 21.79 -16.14
CA LYS A 10 -7.59 22.79 -15.12
C LYS A 10 -8.62 23.83 -15.61
N GLY A 11 -8.72 24.07 -16.91
CA GLY A 11 -9.65 25.04 -17.49
C GLY A 11 -11.04 24.52 -17.86
N LYS A 12 -11.27 23.18 -17.89
CA LYS A 12 -12.54 22.59 -18.40
C LYS A 12 -13.24 21.65 -17.41
N ILE A 13 -12.62 21.36 -16.28
CA ILE A 13 -13.13 20.40 -15.30
C ILE A 13 -13.36 21.11 -13.98
N CYS A 14 -14.59 21.00 -13.48
CA CYS A 14 -15.03 21.62 -12.23
C CYS A 14 -14.12 21.19 -11.05
N LEU A 15 -13.76 22.17 -10.21
CA LEU A 15 -12.93 22.01 -9.01
C LEU A 15 -13.19 20.73 -8.16
N PRO A 16 -14.44 20.28 -7.93
CA PRO A 16 -14.69 19.04 -7.17
C PRO A 16 -14.18 17.77 -7.86
N PHE A 17 -14.14 17.71 -9.18
CA PHE A 17 -13.64 16.54 -9.91
C PHE A 17 -12.11 16.48 -9.89
N LEU A 18 -11.44 17.64 -9.98
CA LEU A 18 -9.99 17.72 -9.79
C LEU A 18 -9.59 17.30 -8.37
N PHE A 19 -10.36 17.69 -7.36
CA PHE A 19 -10.11 17.27 -5.98
C PHE A 19 -10.24 15.75 -5.80
N LYS A 20 -11.29 15.14 -6.39
CA LYS A 20 -11.51 13.68 -6.31
C LYS A 20 -10.48 12.86 -7.08
N LEU A 21 -10.04 13.34 -8.25
CA LEU A 21 -8.94 12.72 -9.00
C LEU A 21 -7.61 12.80 -8.24
N ASN A 22 -7.32 13.94 -7.62
CA ASN A 22 -6.11 14.11 -6.82
C ASN A 22 -6.13 13.17 -5.59
N TYR A 23 -7.27 13.08 -4.89
CA TYR A 23 -7.43 12.17 -3.75
C TYR A 23 -7.21 10.70 -4.11
N ASN A 24 -7.78 10.23 -5.23
CA ASN A 24 -7.57 8.86 -5.71
C ASN A 24 -6.11 8.60 -6.10
N PHE A 25 -5.44 9.60 -6.67
CA PHE A 25 -4.04 9.49 -7.08
C PHE A 25 -3.11 9.45 -5.85
N THR A 26 -3.31 10.33 -4.88
CA THR A 26 -2.57 10.35 -3.62
C THR A 26 -2.76 9.04 -2.83
N TYR A 27 -3.98 8.49 -2.79
CA TYR A 27 -4.26 7.20 -2.13
C TYR A 27 -3.50 6.04 -2.78
N LEU A 28 -3.50 5.98 -4.13
CA LEU A 28 -2.80 4.95 -4.87
C LEU A 28 -1.26 5.05 -4.72
N THR A 29 -0.75 6.27 -4.59
CA THR A 29 0.68 6.53 -4.35
C THR A 29 1.08 6.11 -2.93
N ILE A 30 0.26 6.42 -1.92
CA ILE A 30 0.49 6.01 -0.52
C ILE A 30 0.37 4.48 -0.36
N TYR A 31 -0.56 3.83 -1.06
CA TYR A 31 -0.69 2.37 -1.02
C TYR A 31 0.63 1.66 -1.35
N LYS A 32 1.43 2.19 -2.27
CA LYS A 32 2.73 1.59 -2.64
C LYS A 32 3.80 1.73 -1.55
N ILE A 33 3.62 2.60 -0.55
CA ILE A 33 4.47 2.66 0.64
C ILE A 33 4.37 1.35 1.43
N SER A 34 3.23 0.64 1.39
CA SER A 34 3.10 -0.69 1.99
C SER A 34 4.11 -1.71 1.45
N LYS A 35 4.66 -1.48 0.25
CA LYS A 35 5.72 -2.32 -0.32
C LYS A 35 7.08 -2.15 0.37
N ALA A 36 7.26 -1.14 1.23
CA ALA A 36 8.42 -1.00 2.09
C ALA A 36 8.35 -1.91 3.34
N PHE A 37 7.23 -2.60 3.58
CA PHE A 37 7.10 -3.50 4.71
C PHE A 37 7.62 -4.90 4.36
N ASP A 38 8.73 -5.29 4.99
CA ASP A 38 9.29 -6.64 4.84
C ASP A 38 8.50 -7.64 5.69
N LYS A 39 7.48 -8.21 5.07
CA LYS A 39 6.62 -9.22 5.70
C LYS A 39 7.38 -10.49 6.06
N LYS A 40 8.44 -10.84 5.31
CA LYS A 40 9.21 -12.06 5.58
C LYS A 40 10.00 -11.87 6.87
N ALA A 41 10.75 -10.77 6.96
CA ALA A 41 11.46 -10.42 8.18
C ALA A 41 10.51 -10.28 9.38
N PHE A 42 9.34 -9.66 9.18
CA PHE A 42 8.35 -9.50 10.23
C PHE A 42 7.83 -10.84 10.79
N VAL A 43 7.44 -11.79 9.93
CA VAL A 43 6.96 -13.09 10.43
C VAL A 43 8.07 -13.94 11.05
N GLU A 44 9.28 -13.89 10.50
CA GLU A 44 10.42 -14.70 10.97
C GLU A 44 11.03 -14.17 12.28
N MET A 45 11.12 -12.85 12.44
CA MET A 45 11.83 -12.24 13.58
C MET A 45 10.91 -11.69 14.66
N VAL A 46 9.76 -11.08 14.27
CA VAL A 46 8.86 -10.41 15.22
C VAL A 46 7.81 -11.38 15.74
N LEU A 47 7.10 -12.08 14.83
CA LEU A 47 6.05 -13.01 15.23
C LEU A 47 6.59 -14.35 15.72
N ASN A 48 7.51 -14.96 14.96
CA ASN A 48 8.18 -16.23 15.27
C ASN A 48 7.24 -17.33 15.84
N ASN A 49 6.05 -17.46 15.25
CA ASN A 49 4.98 -18.32 15.76
C ASN A 49 4.38 -19.24 14.68
N GLY A 50 5.07 -19.41 13.55
CA GLY A 50 4.59 -20.18 12.39
C GLY A 50 3.68 -19.41 11.43
N SER A 51 3.45 -18.11 11.65
CA SER A 51 2.77 -17.24 10.68
C SER A 51 3.53 -17.18 9.35
N LEU A 52 2.78 -17.04 8.25
CA LEU A 52 3.34 -16.97 6.90
C LEU A 52 3.22 -15.55 6.33
N PRO A 53 4.17 -15.12 5.47
CA PRO A 53 4.12 -13.78 4.89
C PRO A 53 2.93 -13.67 3.92
N VAL A 54 2.06 -12.70 4.18
CA VAL A 54 0.82 -12.50 3.43
C VAL A 54 1.07 -11.95 2.02
N LYS A 55 0.53 -12.61 0.98
CA LYS A 55 0.69 -12.19 -0.43
C LYS A 55 -0.51 -11.40 -0.99
N GLY A 56 -1.62 -11.36 -0.27
CA GLY A 56 -2.84 -10.64 -0.63
C GLY A 56 -3.83 -10.59 0.54
N ILE A 57 -4.95 -9.88 0.38
CA ILE A 57 -5.97 -9.81 1.44
C ILE A 57 -6.64 -11.16 1.69
N VAL A 58 -6.82 -11.94 0.63
CA VAL A 58 -7.35 -13.31 0.72
C VAL A 58 -6.22 -14.25 1.14
N PRO A 59 -6.36 -15.00 2.24
CA PRO A 59 -5.34 -15.93 2.69
C PRO A 59 -5.16 -17.11 1.74
N PHE A 60 -3.97 -17.70 1.77
CA PHE A 60 -3.71 -18.98 1.11
C PHE A 60 -4.68 -20.06 1.62
N ASN A 61 -5.17 -20.89 0.71
CA ASN A 61 -6.03 -22.03 1.01
C ASN A 61 -7.39 -21.65 1.62
N PHE A 62 -7.85 -20.42 1.42
CA PHE A 62 -9.12 -19.93 1.95
C PHE A 62 -10.27 -20.06 0.95
N ALA A 63 -10.08 -19.58 -0.28
CA ALA A 63 -11.11 -19.55 -1.31
C ALA A 63 -10.61 -20.24 -2.59
N ARG A 64 -11.46 -21.09 -3.16
CA ARG A 64 -11.22 -21.78 -4.43
C ARG A 64 -12.26 -21.40 -5.46
N GLY A 65 -11.82 -21.27 -6.71
CA GLY A 65 -12.70 -21.08 -7.85
C GLY A 65 -13.46 -22.36 -8.21
N THR A 66 -14.35 -22.25 -9.19
CA THR A 66 -15.04 -23.40 -9.79
C THR A 66 -14.09 -24.36 -10.51
N ASP A 67 -12.88 -23.91 -10.83
CA ASP A 67 -11.80 -24.70 -11.40
C ASP A 67 -10.87 -25.32 -10.32
N GLU A 68 -11.32 -25.31 -9.05
CA GLU A 68 -10.60 -25.79 -7.86
C GLU A 68 -9.26 -25.07 -7.59
N LYS A 69 -8.91 -24.04 -8.35
CA LYS A 69 -7.69 -23.28 -8.12
C LYS A 69 -7.87 -22.34 -6.94
N ASP A 70 -6.83 -22.30 -6.11
CA ASP A 70 -6.73 -21.36 -5.01
C ASP A 70 -6.66 -19.90 -5.53
N PHE A 71 -7.39 -19.00 -4.89
CA PHE A 71 -7.47 -17.60 -5.28
C PHE A 71 -6.09 -16.91 -5.30
N GLU A 72 -5.20 -17.23 -4.35
CA GLU A 72 -3.85 -16.66 -4.33
C GLU A 72 -3.02 -17.17 -5.51
N LYS A 73 -3.19 -18.43 -5.92
CA LYS A 73 -2.48 -18.99 -7.07
C LYS A 73 -2.87 -18.31 -8.38
N VAL A 74 -4.16 -17.98 -8.55
CA VAL A 74 -4.67 -17.34 -9.77
C VAL A 74 -4.21 -15.88 -9.85
N ASN A 75 -4.25 -15.14 -8.73
CA ASN A 75 -3.95 -13.71 -8.72
C ASN A 75 -2.46 -13.38 -8.48
N GLY A 76 -1.68 -14.35 -8.02
CA GLY A 76 -0.27 -14.17 -7.69
C GLY A 76 -0.05 -13.28 -6.46
N ASN A 77 1.18 -12.76 -6.34
CA ASN A 77 1.56 -11.93 -5.20
C ASN A 77 1.20 -10.46 -5.43
N LEU A 78 0.09 -10.03 -4.85
CA LEU A 78 -0.43 -8.67 -4.94
C LEU A 78 0.28 -7.68 -3.99
N ALA A 79 1.02 -8.20 -3.01
CA ALA A 79 1.58 -7.40 -1.93
C ALA A 79 3.07 -7.71 -1.70
N LYS A 80 3.81 -7.77 -2.81
CA LYS A 80 5.25 -8.01 -2.88
C LYS A 80 6.05 -6.88 -2.23
N TYR A 81 7.07 -7.26 -1.44
CA TYR A 81 8.07 -6.35 -0.90
C TYR A 81 8.94 -5.76 -2.02
N ASP A 82 8.98 -4.43 -2.10
CA ASP A 82 9.72 -3.67 -3.10
C ASP A 82 10.02 -2.25 -2.59
N VAL A 83 11.19 -2.11 -1.97
CA VAL A 83 11.66 -0.84 -1.39
C VAL A 83 11.87 0.23 -2.46
N ASN A 84 12.27 -0.15 -3.68
CA ASN A 84 12.53 0.81 -4.75
C ASN A 84 11.22 1.42 -5.24
N ALA A 85 10.20 0.59 -5.45
CA ALA A 85 8.85 1.06 -5.79
C ALA A 85 8.25 1.93 -4.67
N ALA A 86 8.49 1.58 -3.40
CA ALA A 86 8.05 2.38 -2.26
C ALA A 86 8.74 3.75 -2.22
N LYS A 87 10.07 3.81 -2.42
CA LYS A 87 10.85 5.07 -2.48
C LYS A 87 10.39 5.97 -3.63
N GLU A 88 10.13 5.41 -4.81
CA GLU A 88 9.62 6.16 -5.95
C GLU A 88 8.24 6.74 -5.65
N SER A 89 7.37 5.94 -5.03
CA SER A 89 6.02 6.37 -4.66
C SER A 89 6.05 7.45 -3.59
N TRP A 90 6.93 7.34 -2.59
CA TRP A 90 7.13 8.38 -1.58
C TRP A 90 7.57 9.72 -2.18
N LYS A 91 8.49 9.70 -3.15
CA LYS A 91 8.91 10.92 -3.86
C LYS A 91 7.73 11.58 -4.57
N LYS A 92 6.89 10.80 -5.25
CA LYS A 92 5.67 11.29 -5.91
C LYS A 92 4.67 11.85 -4.90
N ALA A 93 4.42 11.14 -3.79
CA ALA A 93 3.52 11.61 -2.74
C ALA A 93 3.96 12.97 -2.18
N LYS A 94 5.26 13.17 -1.92
CA LYS A 94 5.78 14.47 -1.45
C LYS A 94 5.58 15.60 -2.47
N GLN A 95 5.76 15.31 -3.77
CA GLN A 95 5.52 16.29 -4.83
C GLN A 95 4.04 16.66 -4.94
N GLU A 96 3.14 15.68 -4.83
CA GLU A 96 1.68 15.89 -4.90
C GLU A 96 1.14 16.63 -3.68
N LEU A 97 1.60 16.27 -2.48
CA LEU A 97 1.17 16.86 -1.23
C LEU A 97 1.78 18.26 -1.00
N GLY A 98 2.85 18.61 -1.72
CA GLY A 98 3.59 19.87 -1.51
C GLY A 98 4.23 19.97 -0.13
N LYS A 99 4.42 18.84 0.56
CA LYS A 99 4.97 18.74 1.93
C LYS A 99 6.29 17.98 1.93
N GLY A 100 7.27 18.49 2.67
CA GLY A 100 8.56 17.83 2.86
C GLY A 100 8.49 16.64 3.82
N GLU A 101 7.54 16.67 4.74
CA GLU A 101 7.37 15.72 5.85
C GLU A 101 5.89 15.29 5.97
N ALA A 102 5.69 14.04 6.39
CA ALA A 102 4.39 13.57 6.84
C ALA A 102 4.57 12.78 8.14
N VAL A 103 3.71 13.06 9.10
CA VAL A 103 3.60 12.32 10.36
C VAL A 103 2.56 11.22 10.15
N LEU A 104 2.93 9.98 10.46
CA LEU A 104 2.03 8.82 10.42
C LEU A 104 1.86 8.31 11.85
N GLU A 105 0.62 8.24 12.30
CA GLU A 105 0.27 7.63 13.58
C GLU A 105 -0.27 6.22 13.32
N LEU A 106 0.38 5.22 13.90
CA LEU A 106 -0.04 3.83 13.81
C LEU A 106 -0.86 3.48 15.06
N LEU A 107 -2.16 3.27 14.87
CA LEU A 107 -3.06 2.82 15.95
C LEU A 107 -2.97 1.30 16.09
N THR A 108 -2.61 0.82 17.27
CA THR A 108 -2.54 -0.61 17.62
C THR A 108 -3.31 -0.91 18.91
N SER A 109 -3.52 -2.20 19.18
CA SER A 109 -4.12 -2.62 20.46
C SER A 109 -3.14 -2.43 21.63
N ASP A 110 -3.68 -2.32 22.84
CA ASP A 110 -2.90 -2.05 24.07
C ASP A 110 -2.18 -3.28 24.66
N ASN A 111 -2.40 -4.46 24.07
CA ASN A 111 -1.77 -5.69 24.51
C ASN A 111 -0.27 -5.74 24.17
N ALA A 112 0.49 -6.51 24.95
CA ALA A 112 1.95 -6.56 24.85
C ALA A 112 2.46 -6.99 23.46
N LEU A 113 1.73 -7.91 22.80
CA LEU A 113 2.09 -8.38 21.46
C LEU A 113 1.90 -7.28 20.41
N ALA A 114 0.78 -6.55 20.47
CA ALA A 114 0.47 -5.47 19.56
C ALA A 114 1.43 -4.28 19.72
N LYS A 115 1.89 -4.00 20.94
CA LYS A 115 2.96 -3.02 21.18
C LYS A 115 4.28 -3.45 20.53
N ARG A 116 4.71 -4.69 20.77
CA ARG A 116 5.94 -5.24 20.15
C ARG A 116 5.88 -5.24 18.62
N ASN A 117 4.70 -5.45 18.04
CA ASN A 117 4.51 -5.44 16.59
C ASN A 117 4.54 -4.02 15.98
N ALA A 118 4.39 -2.98 16.80
CA ALA A 118 4.35 -1.58 16.38
C ALA A 118 5.69 -0.85 16.56
N GLU A 119 6.60 -1.42 17.35
CA GLU A 119 7.99 -0.97 17.59
C GLU A 119 8.91 -1.34 16.41
#